data_AF-A0A671DWW7-F1
#
_entry.id   AF-A0A671DWW7-F1
#
_cell.length_a   1.000
_cell.length_b   1.000
_cell.length_c   1.000
_cell.angle_alpha   90.00
_cell.angle_beta   90.00
_cell.angle_gamma   90.00
#
_symmetry.space_group_name_H-M   'P 1'
#
loop_
_entity.id
_entity.type
_entity.pdbx_description
1 polymer ?
#
loop_
_entity_poly.entity_id
_entity_poly.type
_entity_poly.pdbx_seq_one_letter_code
_entity_poly.pdbx_strand_id
1 'polypeptide(L)'
;MAELQQLRVQEAVDSMAKSLERDNIWKIQGLMCPCSASFCEDSQVTRQQVHQGTECCHAPLAQALVSSELEKFQDHLWVWEADLPSHWLP
;
A
#
# COMPACT_ATOMS: atom_id res chain seq x y z
N MET A 1 -21.81 -10.25 23.81
CA MET A 1 -21.98 -8.94 23.14
C MET A 1 -20.64 -8.32 22.77
N ALA A 2 -19.74 -8.08 23.74
CA ALA A 2 -18.39 -7.56 23.47
C ALA A 2 -17.59 -8.44 22.49
N GLU A 3 -17.61 -9.76 22.66
CA GLU A 3 -16.91 -10.70 21.77
C GLU A 3 -17.43 -10.66 20.32
N LEU A 4 -18.75 -10.47 20.13
CA LEU A 4 -19.35 -10.36 18.80
C LEU A 4 -18.98 -9.03 18.13
N GLN A 5 -18.92 -7.93 18.90
CA GLN A 5 -18.42 -6.66 18.38
C GLN A 5 -16.93 -6.74 18.03
N GLN A 6 -16.11 -7.36 18.88
CA GLN A 6 -14.69 -7.55 18.63
C GLN A 6 -14.44 -8.39 17.37
N LEU A 7 -15.23 -9.45 17.15
CA LEU A 7 -15.16 -10.25 15.93
C LEU A 7 -15.47 -9.42 14.67
N ARG A 8 -16.51 -8.58 14.71
CA ARG A 8 -16.87 -7.71 13.57
C ARG A 8 -15.79 -6.67 13.27
N VAL A 9 -15.14 -6.13 14.30
CA VAL A 9 -14.01 -5.21 14.14
C VAL A 9 -12.82 -5.95 13.53
N GLN A 10 -12.50 -7.15 14.01
CA GLN A 10 -11.44 -7.98 13.44
C GLN A 10 -11.70 -8.30 11.96
N GLU A 11 -12.92 -8.68 11.61
CA GLU A 11 -13.30 -8.96 10.21
C GLU A 11 -13.20 -7.72 9.32
N ALA A 12 -13.59 -6.55 9.82
CA ALA A 12 -13.46 -5.29 9.08
C ALA A 12 -11.98 -4.92 8.86
N VAL A 13 -11.15 -5.04 9.89
CA VAL A 13 -9.70 -4.78 9.80
C VAL A 13 -9.03 -5.76 8.84
N ASP A 14 -9.34 -7.06 8.93
CA ASP A 14 -8.79 -8.08 8.03
C ASP A 14 -9.24 -7.86 6.57
N SER A 15 -10.48 -7.44 6.35
CA SER A 15 -11.01 -7.12 5.02
C SER A 15 -10.30 -5.90 4.42
N MET A 16 -10.11 -4.86 5.23
CA MET A 16 -9.36 -3.66 4.83
C MET A 16 -7.92 -4.00 4.48
N ALA A 17 -7.21 -4.78 5.32
CA ALA A 17 -5.84 -5.20 5.07
C ALA A 17 -5.71 -5.98 3.74
N LYS A 18 -6.62 -6.94 3.48
CA LYS A 18 -6.61 -7.70 2.22
C LYS A 18 -6.90 -6.85 0.99
N SER A 19 -7.78 -5.86 1.09
CA SER A 19 -8.06 -4.93 -0.01
C SER A 19 -6.82 -4.09 -0.33
N LEU A 20 -6.09 -3.67 0.70
CA LEU A 20 -4.89 -2.87 0.59
C LEU A 20 -3.73 -3.64 -0.06
N GLU A 21 -3.48 -4.88 0.38
CA GLU A 21 -2.46 -5.74 -0.22
C GLU A 21 -2.71 -5.92 -1.72
N ARG A 22 -3.97 -6.15 -2.10
CA ARG A 22 -4.37 -6.29 -3.51
C ARG A 22 -4.12 -5.00 -4.28
N ASP A 23 -4.58 -3.86 -3.78
CA ASP A 23 -4.43 -2.57 -4.45
C ASP A 23 -2.95 -2.17 -4.56
N ASN A 24 -2.13 -2.53 -3.59
CA ASN A 24 -0.69 -2.30 -3.62
C ASN A 24 -0.01 -3.14 -4.69
N ILE A 25 -0.36 -4.41 -4.84
CA ILE A 25 0.17 -5.24 -5.92
C ILE A 25 -0.14 -4.61 -7.28
N TRP A 26 -1.36 -4.08 -7.48
CA TRP A 26 -1.73 -3.39 -8.71
C TRP A 26 -0.97 -2.08 -8.91
N LYS A 27 -0.79 -1.26 -7.87
CA LYS A 27 -0.02 -0.01 -7.97
C LYS A 27 1.47 -0.26 -8.21
N ILE A 28 2.07 -1.26 -7.55
CA ILE A 28 3.46 -1.67 -7.80
C ILE A 28 3.61 -2.05 -9.27
N GLN A 29 2.73 -2.92 -9.79
CA GLN A 29 2.77 -3.33 -11.19
C GLN A 29 2.57 -2.16 -12.16
N GLY A 30 1.63 -1.26 -11.85
CA GLY A 30 1.34 -0.07 -12.66
C GLY A 30 2.45 0.98 -12.67
N LEU A 31 3.24 1.08 -11.59
CA LEU A 31 4.37 2.02 -11.48
C LEU A 31 5.70 1.43 -11.95
N MET A 32 5.89 0.11 -11.84
CA MET A 32 7.07 -0.58 -12.36
C MET A 32 7.08 -0.63 -13.88
N CYS A 33 5.92 -0.73 -14.54
CA CYS A 33 5.81 -0.83 -16.00
C CYS A 33 6.35 0.42 -16.74
N PRO A 34 6.05 1.66 -16.34
CA PRO A 34 6.65 2.86 -16.92
C PRO A 34 8.17 2.97 -16.68
N CYS A 35 8.66 2.66 -15.47
CA CYS A 35 10.11 2.68 -15.23
C CYS A 35 10.83 1.66 -16.13
N SER A 36 10.34 0.43 -16.20
CA SER A 36 10.95 -0.61 -17.05
C SER A 36 10.81 -0.30 -18.55
N ALA A 37 9.72 0.35 -18.98
CA ALA A 37 9.56 0.82 -20.36
C ALA A 37 10.61 1.88 -20.73
N SER A 38 10.90 2.83 -19.84
CA SER A 38 11.93 3.86 -20.09
C SER A 38 13.33 3.28 -20.30
N PHE A 39 13.67 2.17 -19.63
CA PHE A 39 14.93 1.44 -19.84
C PHE A 39 14.95 0.59 -21.13
N CYS A 40 13.79 0.21 -21.68
CA CYS A 40 13.67 -0.53 -22.94
C CYS A 40 13.69 0.38 -24.18
N GLU A 41 13.28 1.65 -24.03
CA GLU A 41 13.27 2.63 -25.12
C GLU A 41 14.69 3.16 -25.43
N ASP A 42 15.60 3.16 -24.46
CA ASP A 42 17.01 3.46 -24.70
C ASP A 42 17.75 2.24 -25.29
N SER A 43 17.91 2.23 -26.62
CA SER A 43 18.59 1.16 -27.38
C SER A 43 20.09 0.96 -27.05
N GLN A 44 20.67 1.80 -26.18
CA GLN A 44 22.05 1.68 -25.72
C GLN A 44 22.19 0.98 -24.36
N VAL A 45 21.08 0.67 -23.68
CA VAL A 45 21.11 0.08 -22.34
C VAL A 45 21.49 -1.41 -22.45
N THR A 46 22.60 -1.77 -21.81
CA THR A 46 23.05 -3.16 -21.75
C THR A 46 22.10 -3.95 -20.85
N ARG A 47 21.86 -5.25 -21.10
CA ARG A 47 21.00 -6.11 -20.25
C ARG A 47 21.30 -6.01 -18.75
N GLN A 48 22.55 -5.74 -18.38
CA GLN A 48 22.99 -5.56 -17.00
C GLN A 48 22.52 -4.23 -16.37
N GLN A 49 22.43 -3.16 -17.18
CA GLN A 49 21.91 -1.87 -16.76
C GLN A 49 20.38 -1.89 -16.61
N VAL A 50 19.67 -2.69 -17.42
CA VAL A 50 18.22 -2.92 -17.24
C VAL A 50 17.94 -3.62 -15.91
N HIS A 51 18.76 -4.62 -15.53
CA HIS A 51 18.62 -5.31 -14.25
C HIS A 51 18.85 -4.34 -13.07
N GLN A 52 19.90 -3.52 -13.16
CA GLN A 52 20.24 -2.53 -12.16
C GLN A 52 19.17 -1.42 -12.05
N GLY A 53 18.60 -0.98 -13.18
CA GLY A 53 17.50 -0.02 -13.22
C GLY A 53 16.20 -0.57 -12.59
N THR A 54 15.95 -1.87 -12.76
CA THR A 54 14.79 -2.54 -12.14
C THR A 54 14.91 -2.54 -10.62
N GLU A 55 16.11 -2.84 -10.09
CA GLU A 55 16.40 -2.79 -8.66
C GLU A 55 16.34 -1.36 -8.10
N CYS A 56 16.90 -0.38 -8.83
CA CYS A 56 16.87 1.04 -8.45
C CYS A 56 15.46 1.62 -8.42
N CYS A 57 14.54 1.15 -9.26
CA CYS A 57 13.15 1.58 -9.23
C CYS A 57 12.32 0.88 -8.14
N HIS A 58 12.67 -0.36 -7.77
CA HIS A 58 11.89 -1.14 -6.81
C HIS A 58 11.88 -0.52 -5.40
N ALA A 59 13.04 -0.05 -4.91
CA ALA A 59 13.15 0.54 -3.56
C ALA A 59 12.33 1.84 -3.36
N PRO A 60 12.47 2.88 -4.21
CA PRO A 60 11.70 4.12 -4.05
C PRO A 60 10.20 3.93 -4.30
N LEU A 61 9.81 3.02 -5.20
CA LEU A 61 8.40 2.69 -5.43
C LEU A 61 7.77 1.98 -4.24
N ALA A 62 8.46 0.99 -3.67
CA ALA A 62 7.99 0.31 -2.47
C ALA A 62 7.83 1.31 -1.31
N GLN A 63 8.77 2.23 -1.14
CA GLN A 63 8.71 3.24 -0.08
C GLN A 63 7.55 4.22 -0.26
N ALA A 64 7.36 4.77 -1.47
CA ALA A 64 6.26 5.70 -1.75
C ALA A 64 4.88 5.07 -1.51
N LEU A 65 4.72 3.80 -1.89
CA LEU A 65 3.47 3.07 -1.69
C LEU A 65 3.20 2.81 -0.22
N VAL A 66 4.19 2.30 0.53
CA VAL A 66 4.05 2.09 1.98
C VAL A 66 3.69 3.40 2.68
N SER A 67 4.31 4.53 2.33
CA SER A 67 3.97 5.84 2.90
C SER A 67 2.54 6.25 2.57
N SER A 68 2.12 6.16 1.30
CA SER A 68 0.77 6.58 0.89
C SER A 68 -0.34 5.71 1.50
N GLU A 69 -0.08 4.43 1.74
CA GLU A 69 -1.04 3.55 2.39
C GLU A 69 -1.06 3.70 3.91
N LEU A 70 0.09 3.99 4.53
CA LEU A 70 0.15 4.31 5.96
C LEU A 70 -0.63 5.59 6.27
N GLU A 71 -0.62 6.55 5.35
CA GLU A 71 -1.42 7.78 5.45
C GLU A 71 -2.93 7.47 5.39
N LYS A 72 -3.37 6.63 4.45
CA LYS A 72 -4.78 6.19 4.40
C LYS A 72 -5.19 5.40 5.62
N PHE A 73 -4.32 4.53 6.15
CA PHE A 73 -4.61 3.84 7.40
C PHE A 73 -4.80 4.79 8.56
N GLN A 74 -3.96 5.83 8.65
CA GLN A 74 -4.14 6.87 9.65
C GLN A 74 -5.47 7.59 9.45
N ASP A 75 -5.82 7.99 8.23
CA ASP A 75 -7.12 8.63 7.95
C ASP A 75 -8.31 7.74 8.34
N HIS A 76 -8.26 6.44 8.02
CA HIS A 76 -9.31 5.51 8.39
C HIS A 76 -9.41 5.31 9.91
N LEU A 77 -8.28 5.28 10.63
CA LEU A 77 -8.26 5.22 12.08
C LEU A 77 -8.80 6.51 12.72
N TRP A 78 -8.40 7.67 12.20
CA TRP A 78 -8.91 8.98 12.64
C TRP A 78 -10.43 9.10 12.47
N VAL A 79 -10.97 8.64 11.34
CA VAL A 79 -12.43 8.59 11.11
C VAL A 79 -13.11 7.66 12.11
N TRP A 80 -12.51 6.50 12.39
CA TRP A 80 -13.05 5.55 13.36
C TRP A 80 -13.04 6.09 14.79
N GLU A 81 -12.00 6.84 15.17
CA GLU A 81 -11.86 7.51 16.46
C GLU A 81 -12.86 8.66 16.62
N ALA A 82 -13.19 9.36 15.53
CA ALA A 82 -14.23 10.40 15.53
C ALA A 82 -15.66 9.83 15.67
N ASP A 83 -15.90 8.59 15.24
CA ASP A 83 -17.19 7.90 15.35
C ASP A 83 -17.35 7.10 16.67
N LEU A 84 -16.33 7.09 17.54
CA LEU A 84 -16.38 6.38 18.82
C LEU A 84 -17.29 7.14 19.83
N PRO A 85 -18.32 6.50 20.41
CA PRO A 85 -19.16 7.13 21.41
C PRO A 85 -18.34 7.60 22.61
N SER A 86 -18.59 8.81 23.10
CA SER A 86 -17.79 9.48 24.15
C SER A 86 -17.61 8.70 25.47
N HIS A 87 -18.32 7.58 25.67
CA HIS A 87 -18.16 6.72 26.84
C HIS A 87 -17.09 5.62 26.70
N TRP A 88 -16.47 5.49 25.53
CA TRP A 88 -15.38 4.52 25.25
C TRP A 88 -13.98 5.15 25.20
N LEU A 89 -13.87 6.48 25.30
CA LEU A 89 -12.58 7.18 25.43
C LEU A 89 -12.14 7.22 26.90
N PRO A 90 -10.86 6.92 27.22
CA PRO A 90 -10.33 6.91 28.59
C PRO A 90 -10.28 8.29 29.25
#